data_AF-E1SVX1-F1
#
_entry.id   AF-E1SVX1-F1
#
_cell.length_a   1.000
_cell.length_b   1.000
_cell.length_c   1.000
_cell.angle_alpha   90.00
_cell.angle_beta   90.00
_cell.angle_gamma   90.00
#
_symmetry.space_group_name_H-M   'P 1'
#
loop_
_entity.id
_entity.type
_entity.pdbx_description
1 polymer ?
#
loop_
_entity_poly.entity_id
_entity_poly.type
_entity_poly.pdbx_seq_one_letter_code
_entity_poly.pdbx_strand_id
1 'polypeptide(L)'
;MKYPGVRALLIGLAMIIGTLVVLLATDRLFYVVLIIGAISLLKGLFELLVYAFKSKEKKAEHHAHLGLKTVYQSMLLVAMADGKLDQSELVTMADIFQQLTAQNISPEELKAGAEAVGADPDAFIKELKRNASQVELDFKTLAVRAAVHISVCDGALAEAEQARVNDIAGALGFSPVQVEQVYGELLQPQTAEVAPA
;
A
#
# COMPACT_ATOMS: atom_id res chain seq x y z
N MET A 1 -23.56 16.26 -4.87
CA MET A 1 -22.37 16.99 -5.39
C MET A 1 -21.15 16.41 -4.69
N LYS A 2 -20.19 15.86 -5.45
CA LYS A 2 -19.15 14.93 -4.96
C LYS A 2 -17.92 15.62 -4.33
N TYR A 3 -17.89 16.95 -4.25
CA TYR A 3 -16.75 17.73 -3.78
C TYR A 3 -17.19 18.77 -2.74
N PRO A 4 -16.74 18.69 -1.47
CA PRO A 4 -16.94 19.75 -0.49
C PRO A 4 -16.25 21.06 -0.96
N GLY A 5 -16.72 22.23 -0.53
CA GLY A 5 -16.16 23.53 -0.95
C GLY A 5 -16.64 24.08 -2.29
N VAL A 6 -17.00 23.25 -3.28
CA VAL A 6 -17.40 23.74 -4.62
C VAL A 6 -18.63 24.65 -4.59
N ARG A 7 -19.63 24.34 -3.74
CA ARG A 7 -20.80 25.21 -3.57
C ARG A 7 -20.44 26.58 -2.99
N ALA A 8 -19.57 26.62 -1.98
CA ALA A 8 -19.12 27.86 -1.36
C ALA A 8 -18.28 28.70 -2.35
N LEU A 9 -17.44 28.07 -3.17
CA LEU A 9 -16.71 28.73 -4.25
C LEU A 9 -17.66 29.35 -5.29
N LEU A 10 -18.67 28.61 -5.75
CA LEU A 10 -19.64 29.11 -6.73
C LEU A 10 -20.47 30.26 -6.17
N ILE A 11 -20.92 30.18 -4.91
CA ILE A 11 -21.66 31.26 -4.24
C ILE A 11 -20.78 32.50 -4.07
N GLY A 12 -19.54 32.33 -3.60
CA GLY A 12 -18.59 33.45 -3.45
C GLY A 12 -18.29 34.13 -4.79
N LEU A 13 -18.06 33.35 -5.84
CA LEU A 13 -17.81 33.87 -7.18
C LEU A 13 -19.03 34.62 -7.74
N ALA A 14 -20.23 34.04 -7.60
CA ALA A 14 -21.47 34.68 -8.02
C ALA A 14 -21.73 36.00 -7.28
N MET A 15 -21.45 36.06 -5.98
CA MET A 15 -21.54 37.31 -5.21
C MET A 15 -20.55 38.36 -5.71
N ILE A 16 -19.29 38.00 -5.95
CA ILE A 16 -18.28 38.95 -6.45
C ILE A 16 -18.64 39.49 -7.83
N ILE A 17 -19.06 38.61 -8.76
CA ILE A 17 -19.50 39.02 -10.10
C ILE A 17 -20.74 39.91 -10.02
N GLY A 18 -21.75 39.53 -9.24
CA GLY A 18 -22.96 40.34 -9.06
C GLY A 18 -22.65 41.71 -8.45
N THR A 19 -21.73 41.78 -7.50
CA THR A 19 -21.33 43.05 -6.87
C THR A 19 -20.56 43.95 -7.84
N LEU A 20 -19.70 43.39 -8.70
CA LEU A 20 -19.01 44.11 -9.77
C LEU A 20 -19.98 44.76 -10.77
N VAL A 21 -21.09 44.10 -11.08
CA VAL A 21 -22.14 44.66 -11.96
C VAL A 21 -22.90 45.82 -11.28
N VAL A 22 -23.14 45.73 -9.97
CA VAL A 22 -23.87 46.76 -9.18
C VAL A 22 -22.99 47.94 -8.77
N LEU A 23 -21.66 47.80 -8.82
CA LEU A 23 -20.65 48.84 -8.54
C LEU A 23 -20.87 50.12 -9.38
N LEU A 24 -21.59 50.01 -10.49
CA LEU A 24 -22.01 51.15 -11.32
C LEU A 24 -23.11 52.03 -10.68
N ALA A 25 -23.67 51.67 -9.51
CA ALA A 25 -24.88 52.30 -8.98
C ALA A 25 -24.87 52.75 -7.49
N THR A 26 -24.00 52.25 -6.59
CA THR A 26 -24.05 52.61 -5.14
C THR A 26 -22.71 52.44 -4.38
N ASP A 27 -22.36 53.38 -3.48
CA ASP A 27 -21.01 53.49 -2.88
C ASP A 27 -20.72 52.70 -1.58
N ARG A 28 -21.69 52.41 -0.71
CA ARG A 28 -21.39 51.88 0.66
C ARG A 28 -21.74 50.41 0.90
N LEU A 29 -22.82 49.88 0.32
CA LEU A 29 -23.21 48.46 0.46
C LEU A 29 -22.23 47.51 -0.26
N PHE A 30 -21.52 48.03 -1.24
CA PHE A 30 -20.55 47.32 -2.06
C PHE A 30 -19.50 46.55 -1.24
N TYR A 31 -18.84 47.24 -0.31
CA TYR A 31 -17.72 46.67 0.44
C TYR A 31 -18.14 45.51 1.33
N VAL A 32 -19.34 45.54 1.90
CA VAL A 32 -19.86 44.46 2.76
C VAL A 32 -20.08 43.19 1.96
N VAL A 33 -20.72 43.29 0.79
CA VAL A 33 -20.97 42.11 -0.07
C VAL A 33 -19.66 41.55 -0.61
N LEU A 34 -18.71 42.42 -0.99
CA LEU A 34 -17.39 42.00 -1.45
C LEU A 34 -16.62 41.23 -0.35
N ILE A 35 -16.65 41.70 0.90
CA ILE A 35 -16.02 41.00 2.03
C ILE A 35 -16.68 39.63 2.27
N ILE A 36 -18.01 39.54 2.27
CA ILE A 36 -18.73 38.27 2.44
C ILE A 36 -18.41 37.30 1.29
N GLY A 37 -18.35 37.81 0.06
CA GLY A 37 -17.92 37.07 -1.13
C GLY A 37 -16.50 36.52 -0.99
N ALA A 38 -15.56 37.37 -0.56
CA ALA A 38 -14.17 36.99 -0.33
C ALA A 38 -14.04 35.92 0.76
N ILE A 39 -14.72 36.10 1.91
CA ILE A 39 -14.73 35.09 2.99
C ILE A 39 -15.29 33.76 2.50
N SER A 40 -16.37 33.80 1.71
CA SER A 40 -16.98 32.58 1.16
C SER A 40 -16.06 31.86 0.17
N LEU A 41 -15.34 32.60 -0.66
CA LEU A 41 -14.31 32.03 -1.54
C LEU A 41 -13.16 31.41 -0.74
N LEU A 42 -12.63 32.12 0.25
CA LEU A 42 -11.53 31.61 1.10
C LEU A 42 -11.94 30.33 1.82
N LYS A 43 -13.16 30.29 2.37
CA LYS A 43 -13.72 29.07 2.98
C LYS A 43 -13.82 27.92 1.98
N GLY A 44 -14.38 28.17 0.80
CA GLY A 44 -14.51 27.16 -0.25
C GLY A 44 -13.16 26.62 -0.74
N LEU A 45 -12.17 27.50 -0.89
CA LEU A 45 -10.80 27.13 -1.23
C LEU A 45 -10.15 26.29 -0.14
N PHE A 46 -10.31 26.69 1.13
CA PHE A 46 -9.78 25.95 2.27
C PHE A 46 -10.38 24.54 2.38
N GLU A 47 -11.70 24.38 2.22
CA GLU A 47 -12.37 23.06 2.19
C GLU A 47 -11.84 22.17 1.07
N LEU A 48 -11.60 22.75 -0.11
CA LEU A 48 -11.07 22.02 -1.27
C LEU A 48 -9.63 21.57 -1.01
N LEU A 49 -8.78 22.43 -0.43
CA LEU A 49 -7.42 22.06 -0.04
C LEU A 49 -7.42 20.93 0.99
N VAL A 50 -8.19 21.05 2.07
CA VAL A 50 -8.29 20.00 3.11
C VAL A 50 -8.78 18.68 2.51
N TYR A 51 -9.78 18.72 1.62
CA TYR A 51 -10.25 17.53 0.94
C TYR A 51 -9.18 16.89 0.05
N ALA A 52 -8.43 17.70 -0.71
CA ALA A 52 -7.34 17.22 -1.56
C ALA A 52 -6.23 16.55 -0.72
N PHE A 53 -5.85 17.15 0.41
CA PHE A 53 -4.86 16.56 1.33
C PHE A 53 -5.37 15.25 1.94
N LYS A 54 -6.58 15.24 2.51
CA LYS A 54 -7.18 14.01 3.08
C LYS A 54 -7.34 12.91 2.04
N SER A 55 -7.66 13.25 0.79
CA SER A 55 -7.75 12.25 -0.28
C SER A 55 -6.40 11.67 -0.65
N LYS A 56 -5.30 12.44 -0.57
CA LYS A 56 -3.95 11.91 -0.82
C LYS A 56 -3.52 10.98 0.31
N GLU A 57 -3.74 11.38 1.54
CA GLU A 57 -3.43 10.58 2.74
C GLU A 57 -4.19 9.24 2.72
N LYS A 58 -5.52 9.27 2.50
CA LYS A 58 -6.32 8.04 2.39
C LYS A 58 -5.90 7.14 1.23
N LYS A 59 -5.45 7.71 0.12
CA LYS A 59 -4.92 6.91 -1.00
C LYS A 59 -3.60 6.27 -0.61
N ALA A 60 -2.68 7.01 -0.01
CA ALA A 60 -1.41 6.48 0.47
C ALA A 60 -1.61 5.37 1.50
N GLU A 61 -2.52 5.57 2.47
CA GLU A 61 -2.91 4.56 3.45
C GLU A 61 -3.50 3.31 2.77
N HIS A 62 -4.38 3.49 1.78
CA HIS A 62 -4.94 2.38 1.02
C HIS A 62 -3.88 1.59 0.23
N HIS A 63 -2.94 2.29 -0.42
CA HIS A 63 -1.82 1.67 -1.14
C HIS A 63 -0.88 0.93 -0.18
N ALA A 64 -0.56 1.51 0.97
CA ALA A 64 0.25 0.88 2.00
C ALA A 64 -0.42 -0.39 2.56
N HIS A 65 -1.72 -0.31 2.85
CA HIS A 65 -2.49 -1.47 3.32
C HIS A 65 -2.51 -2.60 2.27
N LEU A 66 -2.73 -2.26 1.00
CA LEU A 66 -2.69 -3.23 -0.10
C LEU A 66 -1.29 -3.85 -0.28
N GLY A 67 -0.25 -3.04 -0.12
CA GLY A 67 1.14 -3.48 -0.15
C GLY A 67 1.47 -4.47 0.97
N LEU A 68 1.14 -4.13 2.21
CA LEU A 68 1.33 -5.02 3.37
C LEU A 68 0.55 -6.33 3.23
N LYS A 69 -0.70 -6.25 2.76
CA LYS A 69 -1.52 -7.43 2.45
C LYS A 69 -0.83 -8.32 1.41
N THR A 70 -0.21 -7.73 0.40
CA THR A 70 0.52 -8.45 -0.66
C THR A 70 1.74 -9.19 -0.12
N VAL A 71 2.51 -8.54 0.78
CA VAL A 71 3.64 -9.19 1.48
C VAL A 71 3.16 -10.38 2.30
N TYR A 72 2.13 -10.16 3.13
CA TYR A 72 1.53 -11.19 3.98
C TYR A 72 1.03 -12.40 3.17
N GLN A 73 0.24 -12.17 2.12
CA GLN A 73 -0.29 -13.24 1.27
C GLN A 73 0.82 -14.03 0.58
N SER A 74 1.91 -13.36 0.18
CA SER A 74 3.06 -14.00 -0.47
C SER A 74 3.79 -14.94 0.48
N MET A 75 4.00 -14.53 1.73
CA MET A 75 4.60 -15.40 2.76
C MET A 75 3.76 -16.64 3.01
N LEU A 76 2.44 -16.47 3.19
CA LEU A 76 1.53 -17.59 3.43
C LEU A 76 1.48 -18.58 2.25
N LEU A 77 1.52 -18.09 1.01
CA LEU A 77 1.47 -18.93 -0.18
C LEU A 77 2.69 -19.85 -0.31
N VAL A 78 3.88 -19.37 0.08
CA VAL A 78 5.08 -20.20 0.12
C VAL A 78 5.03 -21.18 1.29
N ALA A 79 4.74 -20.66 2.48
CA ALA A 79 4.69 -21.47 3.70
C ALA A 79 3.68 -22.63 3.60
N MET A 80 2.57 -22.43 2.89
CA MET A 80 1.54 -23.46 2.68
C MET A 80 1.81 -24.42 1.52
N ALA A 81 2.97 -24.35 0.86
CA ALA A 81 3.30 -25.24 -0.27
C ALA A 81 3.27 -26.73 0.15
N ASP A 82 3.76 -27.04 1.35
CA ASP A 82 3.82 -28.41 1.90
C ASP A 82 2.61 -28.75 2.80
N GLY A 83 1.67 -27.81 2.94
CA GLY A 83 0.30 -28.04 3.42
C GLY A 83 0.07 -27.99 4.93
N LYS A 84 1.11 -27.85 5.76
CA LYS A 84 0.96 -27.64 7.21
C LYS A 84 2.02 -26.69 7.73
N LEU A 85 1.60 -25.83 8.67
CA LEU A 85 2.48 -24.98 9.45
C LEU A 85 2.42 -25.37 10.93
N ASP A 86 3.58 -25.55 11.52
CA ASP A 86 3.76 -25.72 12.95
C ASP A 86 3.96 -24.38 13.68
N GLN A 87 3.99 -24.42 15.00
CA GLN A 87 4.07 -23.20 15.81
C GLN A 87 5.42 -22.49 15.66
N SER A 88 6.52 -23.20 15.42
CA SER A 88 7.85 -22.62 15.22
C SER A 88 7.94 -21.87 13.89
N GLU A 89 7.36 -22.43 12.82
CA GLU A 89 7.28 -21.78 11.52
C GLU A 89 6.46 -20.49 11.61
N LEU A 90 5.31 -20.53 12.30
CA LEU A 90 4.48 -19.34 12.51
C LEU A 90 5.20 -18.22 13.28
N VAL A 91 6.00 -18.56 14.29
CA VAL A 91 6.81 -17.57 15.03
C VAL A 91 7.87 -16.98 14.11
N THR A 92 8.57 -17.82 13.36
CA THR A 92 9.60 -17.36 12.42
C THR A 92 9.02 -16.46 11.32
N MET A 93 7.84 -16.81 10.79
CA MET A 93 7.11 -15.97 9.85
C MET A 93 6.74 -14.61 10.45
N ALA A 94 6.28 -14.57 11.71
CA ALA A 94 5.97 -13.32 12.40
C ALA A 94 7.22 -12.43 12.55
N ASP A 95 8.35 -13.02 12.92
CA ASP A 95 9.62 -12.31 13.06
C ASP A 95 10.11 -11.75 11.71
N ILE A 96 10.06 -12.55 10.64
CA ILE A 96 10.42 -12.12 9.28
C ILE A 96 9.50 -10.98 8.81
N PHE A 97 8.19 -11.10 9.05
CA PHE A 97 7.22 -10.07 8.68
C PHE A 97 7.52 -8.76 9.42
N GLN A 98 7.82 -8.82 10.72
CA GLN A 98 8.18 -7.66 11.52
C GLN A 98 9.48 -7.02 11.04
N GLN A 99 10.52 -7.82 10.75
CA GLN A 99 11.80 -7.33 10.27
C GLN A 99 11.68 -6.60 8.92
N LEU A 100 10.86 -7.12 8.01
CA LEU A 100 10.70 -6.55 6.66
C LEU A 100 9.75 -5.34 6.62
N THR A 101 8.71 -5.32 7.46
CA THR A 101 7.62 -4.33 7.35
C THR A 101 7.52 -3.37 8.54
N ALA A 102 8.24 -3.64 9.62
CA ALA A 102 8.09 -2.98 10.93
C ALA A 102 6.67 -3.07 11.52
N GLN A 103 5.85 -4.02 11.05
CA GLN A 103 4.51 -4.31 11.57
C GLN A 103 4.52 -5.62 12.34
N ASN A 104 3.78 -5.67 13.44
CA ASN A 104 3.59 -6.90 14.19
C ASN A 104 2.41 -7.68 13.62
N ILE A 105 2.56 -8.99 13.54
CA ILE A 105 1.47 -9.93 13.22
C ILE A 105 1.54 -11.07 14.21
N SER A 106 0.38 -11.52 14.70
CA SER A 106 0.37 -12.62 15.67
C SER A 106 0.43 -13.99 14.96
N PRO A 107 1.01 -15.03 15.60
CA PRO A 107 0.96 -16.40 15.06
C PRO A 107 -0.46 -16.90 14.80
N GLU A 108 -1.45 -16.47 15.58
CA GLU A 108 -2.85 -16.84 15.39
C GLU A 108 -3.45 -16.22 14.12
N GLU A 109 -3.10 -14.96 13.81
CA GLU A 109 -3.50 -14.31 12.57
C GLU A 109 -2.89 -15.01 11.36
N LEU A 110 -1.59 -15.34 11.42
CA LEU A 110 -0.90 -16.12 10.40
C LEU A 110 -1.55 -17.49 10.18
N LYS A 111 -1.88 -18.20 11.27
CA LYS A 111 -2.56 -19.50 11.19
C LYS A 111 -3.92 -19.39 10.51
N ALA A 112 -4.74 -18.41 10.88
CA ALA A 112 -6.04 -18.20 10.25
C ALA A 112 -5.91 -17.86 8.75
N GLY A 113 -4.89 -17.08 8.38
CA GLY A 113 -4.59 -16.80 6.98
C GLY A 113 -4.10 -18.03 6.22
N ALA A 114 -3.24 -18.82 6.83
CA ALA A 114 -2.72 -20.07 6.26
C ALA A 114 -3.84 -21.05 5.95
N GLU A 115 -4.82 -21.22 6.85
CA GLU A 115 -6.02 -22.03 6.62
C GLU A 115 -6.83 -21.53 5.41
N ALA A 116 -6.99 -20.20 5.28
CA ALA A 116 -7.70 -19.60 4.14
C ALA A 116 -6.96 -19.77 2.82
N VAL A 117 -5.63 -19.64 2.82
CA VAL A 117 -4.78 -19.84 1.63
C VAL A 117 -4.77 -21.31 1.23
N GLY A 118 -4.62 -22.24 2.19
CA GLY A 118 -4.60 -23.67 1.92
C GLY A 118 -5.90 -24.19 1.29
N ALA A 119 -7.03 -23.52 1.51
CA ALA A 119 -8.31 -23.88 0.89
C ALA A 119 -8.38 -23.56 -0.62
N ASP A 120 -7.75 -22.48 -1.08
CA ASP A 120 -7.74 -22.07 -2.49
C ASP A 120 -6.52 -21.18 -2.82
N PRO A 121 -5.31 -21.78 -2.97
CA PRO A 121 -4.08 -21.00 -3.21
C PRO A 121 -4.11 -20.26 -4.55
N ASP A 122 -4.79 -20.80 -5.56
CA ASP A 122 -4.90 -20.19 -6.89
C ASP A 122 -5.74 -18.91 -6.88
N ALA A 123 -6.77 -18.82 -6.03
CA ALA A 123 -7.52 -17.58 -5.84
C ALA A 123 -6.63 -16.44 -5.31
N PHE A 124 -5.70 -16.75 -4.41
CA PHE A 124 -4.75 -15.76 -3.89
C PHE A 124 -3.76 -15.31 -4.97
N ILE A 125 -3.22 -16.22 -5.77
CA ILE A 125 -2.36 -15.86 -6.93
C ILE A 125 -3.11 -14.96 -7.92
N LYS A 126 -4.38 -15.28 -8.22
CA LYS A 126 -5.23 -14.43 -9.07
C LYS A 126 -5.48 -13.06 -8.45
N GLU A 127 -5.68 -12.99 -7.13
CA GLU A 127 -5.81 -11.72 -6.41
C GLU A 127 -4.53 -10.88 -6.50
N LEU A 128 -3.36 -11.50 -6.25
CA LEU A 128 -2.05 -10.83 -6.39
C LEU A 128 -1.89 -10.23 -7.78
N LYS A 129 -2.18 -11.03 -8.82
CA LYS A 129 -2.10 -10.58 -10.22
C LYS A 129 -3.06 -9.42 -10.52
N ARG A 130 -4.28 -9.47 -10.00
CA ARG A 130 -5.29 -8.41 -10.18
C ARG A 130 -4.84 -7.11 -9.52
N ASN A 131 -4.25 -7.19 -8.33
CA ASN A 131 -3.86 -6.05 -7.53
C ASN A 131 -2.47 -5.51 -7.91
N ALA A 132 -1.67 -6.26 -8.68
CA ALA A 132 -0.29 -5.91 -9.00
C ALA A 132 -0.11 -4.51 -9.61
N SER A 133 -1.08 -3.96 -10.35
CA SER A 133 -0.97 -2.60 -10.90
C SER A 133 -1.19 -1.48 -9.86
N GLN A 134 -1.76 -1.81 -8.70
CA GLN A 134 -2.09 -0.88 -7.63
C GLN A 134 -1.08 -0.92 -6.48
N VAL A 135 -0.23 -1.95 -6.44
CA VAL A 135 0.83 -2.11 -5.44
C VAL A 135 2.09 -1.42 -5.93
N GLU A 136 2.68 -0.58 -5.07
CA GLU A 136 3.95 0.09 -5.37
C GLU A 136 5.10 -0.91 -5.51
N LEU A 137 6.09 -0.59 -6.33
CA LEU A 137 7.20 -1.50 -6.65
C LEU A 137 7.96 -1.97 -5.41
N ASP A 138 8.13 -1.10 -4.41
CA ASP A 138 8.82 -1.42 -3.17
C ASP A 138 8.11 -2.54 -2.40
N PHE A 139 6.77 -2.47 -2.29
CA PHE A 139 5.99 -3.52 -1.65
C PHE A 139 6.00 -4.83 -2.44
N LYS A 140 6.04 -4.79 -3.78
CA LYS A 140 6.18 -6.02 -4.57
C LYS A 140 7.54 -6.68 -4.34
N THR A 141 8.59 -5.87 -4.27
CA THR A 141 9.95 -6.34 -3.97
C THR A 141 10.01 -6.94 -2.58
N LEU A 142 9.40 -6.29 -1.58
CA LEU A 142 9.27 -6.83 -0.23
C LEU A 142 8.48 -8.14 -0.22
N ALA A 143 7.42 -8.26 -1.00
CA ALA A 143 6.61 -9.48 -1.06
C ALA A 143 7.40 -10.67 -1.63
N VAL A 144 8.18 -10.45 -2.70
CA VAL A 144 9.07 -11.47 -3.27
C VAL A 144 10.21 -11.80 -2.29
N ARG A 145 10.82 -10.80 -1.65
CA ARG A 145 11.84 -11.03 -0.61
C ARG A 145 11.30 -11.85 0.55
N ALA A 146 10.11 -11.53 1.04
CA ALA A 146 9.48 -12.26 2.13
C ALA A 146 9.19 -13.71 1.72
N ALA A 147 8.68 -13.93 0.50
CA ALA A 147 8.46 -15.26 -0.07
C ALA A 147 9.77 -16.09 -0.14
N VAL A 148 10.87 -15.48 -0.61
CA VAL A 148 12.19 -16.12 -0.65
C VAL A 148 12.73 -16.40 0.75
N HIS A 149 12.57 -15.47 1.70
CA HIS A 149 12.99 -15.66 3.09
C HIS A 149 12.33 -16.89 3.72
N ILE A 150 11.03 -17.08 3.47
CA ILE A 150 10.31 -18.26 3.95
C ILE A 150 10.85 -19.53 3.30
N SER A 151 11.03 -19.54 1.97
CA SER A 151 11.48 -20.76 1.26
C SER A 151 12.92 -21.20 1.58
N VAL A 152 13.73 -20.37 2.25
CA VAL A 152 15.10 -20.74 2.65
C VAL A 152 15.23 -20.99 4.15
N CYS A 153 14.16 -20.78 4.93
CA CYS A 153 14.22 -20.80 6.39
C CYS A 153 14.64 -22.17 6.95
N ASP A 154 14.19 -23.25 6.31
CA ASP A 154 14.47 -24.62 6.76
C ASP A 154 15.80 -25.18 6.23
N GLY A 155 16.61 -24.34 5.58
CA GLY A 155 17.97 -24.69 5.13
C GLY A 155 18.04 -25.55 3.87
N ALA A 156 16.91 -25.96 3.30
CA ALA A 156 16.82 -26.61 2.01
C ALA A 156 15.68 -26.00 1.20
N LEU A 157 15.99 -25.46 0.01
CA LEU A 157 14.99 -24.93 -0.89
C LEU A 157 14.27 -26.08 -1.58
N ALA A 158 13.01 -26.34 -1.23
CA ALA A 158 12.23 -27.36 -1.92
C ALA A 158 11.76 -26.86 -3.30
N GLU A 159 11.69 -27.75 -4.30
CA GLU A 159 11.25 -27.39 -5.65
C GLU A 159 9.82 -26.79 -5.66
N ALA A 160 8.96 -27.26 -4.75
CA ALA A 160 7.58 -26.77 -4.62
C ALA A 160 7.53 -25.31 -4.12
N GLU A 161 8.35 -24.96 -3.13
CA GLU A 161 8.46 -23.60 -2.61
C GLU A 161 9.05 -22.66 -3.65
N GLN A 162 10.11 -23.09 -4.34
CA GLN A 162 10.72 -22.32 -5.43
C GLN A 162 9.70 -22.07 -6.55
N ALA A 163 8.91 -23.08 -6.92
CA ALA A 163 7.82 -22.91 -7.88
C ALA A 163 6.79 -21.87 -7.39
N ARG A 164 6.40 -21.90 -6.11
CA ARG A 164 5.50 -20.89 -5.53
C ARG A 164 6.08 -19.49 -5.53
N VAL A 165 7.35 -19.32 -5.18
CA VAL A 165 8.04 -18.02 -5.27
C VAL A 165 7.99 -17.48 -6.70
N ASN A 166 8.25 -18.34 -7.69
CA ASN A 166 8.19 -17.95 -9.11
C ASN A 166 6.78 -17.56 -9.56
N ASP A 167 5.74 -18.27 -9.10
CA ASP A 167 4.35 -17.94 -9.39
C ASP A 167 3.92 -16.60 -8.78
N ILE A 168 4.31 -16.34 -7.53
CA ILE A 168 4.08 -15.06 -6.84
C ILE A 168 4.80 -13.93 -7.59
N ALA A 169 6.08 -14.11 -7.89
CA ALA A 169 6.88 -13.13 -8.61
C ALA A 169 6.30 -12.82 -9.99
N GLY A 170 5.91 -13.85 -10.75
CA GLY A 170 5.24 -13.70 -12.04
C GLY A 170 3.89 -12.99 -11.93
N ALA A 171 3.11 -13.26 -10.88
CA ALA A 171 1.86 -12.54 -10.61
C ALA A 171 2.08 -11.05 -10.31
N LEU A 172 3.18 -10.70 -9.64
CA LEU A 172 3.55 -9.31 -9.34
C LEU A 172 4.24 -8.58 -10.50
N GLY A 173 4.60 -9.31 -11.55
CA GLY A 173 5.22 -8.80 -12.78
C GLY A 173 6.75 -8.82 -12.78
N PHE A 174 7.38 -9.64 -11.95
CA PHE A 174 8.83 -9.84 -11.92
C PHE A 174 9.24 -10.87 -12.98
N SER A 175 10.39 -10.64 -13.60
CA SER A 175 11.05 -11.62 -14.46
C SER A 175 11.86 -12.63 -13.64
N PRO A 176 12.13 -13.84 -14.16
CA PRO A 176 12.94 -14.83 -13.46
C PRO A 176 14.33 -14.31 -13.05
N VAL A 177 14.94 -13.44 -13.87
CA VAL A 177 16.25 -12.82 -13.57
C VAL A 177 16.18 -11.95 -12.32
N GLN A 178 15.10 -11.20 -12.12
CA GLN A 178 14.93 -10.38 -10.92
C GLN A 178 14.70 -11.23 -9.67
N VAL A 179 14.04 -12.37 -9.81
CA VAL A 179 13.86 -13.32 -8.70
C VAL A 179 15.21 -13.92 -8.31
N GLU A 180 16.03 -14.32 -9.28
CA GLU A 180 17.39 -14.82 -9.03
C GLU A 180 18.27 -13.79 -8.32
N GLN A 181 18.13 -12.51 -8.65
CA GLN A 181 18.83 -11.43 -7.94
C GLN A 181 18.42 -11.38 -6.47
N VAL A 182 17.13 -11.54 -6.15
CA VAL A 182 16.64 -11.58 -4.77
C VAL A 182 17.19 -12.79 -4.02
N TYR A 183 17.23 -13.97 -4.64
CA TYR A 183 17.91 -15.14 -4.05
C TYR A 183 19.39 -14.88 -3.80
N GLY A 184 20.08 -14.28 -4.77
CA GLY A 184 21.50 -13.96 -4.66
C GLY A 184 21.82 -12.97 -3.53
N GLU A 185 20.96 -11.99 -3.29
CA GLU A 185 21.11 -11.04 -2.16
C GLU A 185 20.96 -11.72 -0.79
N LEU A 186 20.08 -12.71 -0.68
CA LEU A 186 19.77 -13.40 0.58
C LEU A 186 20.72 -14.56 0.89
N LEU A 187 21.19 -15.27 -0.13
CA LEU A 187 22.11 -16.39 0.00
C LEU A 187 23.57 -15.97 0.08
N GLN A 188 23.91 -14.76 -0.37
CA GLN A 188 25.24 -14.24 -0.13
C GLN A 188 25.44 -14.13 1.38
N PRO A 189 26.39 -14.88 1.97
CA PRO A 189 26.72 -14.68 3.36
C PRO A 189 27.03 -13.20 3.48
N GLN A 190 26.38 -12.49 4.39
CA GLN A 190 26.76 -11.12 4.71
C GLN A 190 28.25 -11.21 5.03
N THR A 191 29.09 -10.87 4.05
CA THR A 191 30.53 -10.85 4.20
C THR A 191 30.73 -9.71 5.14
N ALA A 192 30.75 -10.05 6.43
CA ALA A 192 30.82 -9.12 7.53
C ALA A 192 31.87 -8.09 7.13
N GLU A 193 31.40 -6.88 6.87
CA GLU A 193 32.26 -5.76 6.56
C GLU A 193 33.13 -5.61 7.80
N VAL A 194 34.33 -6.18 7.74
CA VAL A 194 35.30 -6.13 8.82
C VAL A 194 35.63 -4.66 8.96
N ALA A 195 35.02 -4.02 9.95
CA ALA A 195 35.24 -2.62 10.24
C ALA A 195 36.76 -2.38 10.30
N PRO A 196 37.32 -1.45 9.50
CA PRO A 196 38.73 -1.14 9.60
C PRO A 196 38.99 -0.62 11.02
N ALA A 197 39.91 -1.30 11.71
CA ALA A 197 40.34 -1.00 13.07
C ALA A 197 41.00 0.38 13.20
#